data_AF-A0A970PHR8-F1
#
_entry.id   AF-A0A970PHR8-F1
#
_cell.length_a   1.000
_cell.length_b   1.000
_cell.length_c   1.000
_cell.angle_alpha   90.00
_cell.angle_beta   90.00
_cell.angle_gamma   90.00
#
_symmetry.space_group_name_H-M   'P 1'
#
loop_
_entity.id
_entity.type
_entity.pdbx_description
1 polymer ?
#
loop_
_entity_poly.entity_id
_entity_poly.type
_entity_poly.pdbx_seq_one_letter_code
_entity_poly.pdbx_strand_id
1 'polypeptide(L)'
;MKLYMKQKVFSWADKFNVADEYGTTRFSAEGELFSWGKKLHIYDNVGREVAFIRQKVMSWLPRYYVEINGVTVASVVKEFTFFKQSYRLEGLPWRMEGDFWAHDYVMYDDSSHEIMRMKKAWFTWGDSYELEIFDPDNTLLCLCVALAVDCAVAQSQDNN
;
A
#
# COMPACT_ATOMS: atom_id res chain seq x y z
N MET A 1 14.59 -4.06 6.12
CA MET A 1 14.85 -3.58 4.74
C MET A 1 14.01 -2.33 4.49
N LYS A 2 14.47 -1.41 3.64
CA LYS A 2 13.71 -0.22 3.27
C LYS A 2 13.34 -0.21 1.79
N LEU A 3 12.11 0.20 1.50
CA LEU A 3 11.62 0.48 0.16
C LEU A 3 11.16 1.93 0.05
N TYR A 4 11.30 2.49 -1.14
CA TYR A 4 10.93 3.86 -1.48
C TYR A 4 9.96 3.84 -2.65
N MET A 5 8.81 4.46 -2.47
CA MET A 5 7.82 4.66 -3.54
C MET A 5 7.45 6.13 -3.62
N LYS A 6 7.15 6.64 -4.83
CA LYS A 6 6.69 8.03 -4.96
C LYS A 6 5.36 8.22 -4.22
N GLN A 7 5.11 9.43 -3.69
CA GLN A 7 3.80 9.77 -3.16
C GLN A 7 2.79 9.87 -4.32
N LYS A 8 1.49 9.65 -4.04
CA LYS A 8 0.40 9.87 -5.02
C LYS A 8 0.46 8.96 -6.25
N VAL A 9 1.11 7.80 -6.09
CA VAL A 9 1.28 6.77 -7.12
C VAL A 9 -0.04 6.30 -7.73
N PHE A 10 -1.16 6.45 -7.03
CA PHE A 10 -2.47 6.11 -7.57
C PHE A 10 -3.19 7.27 -8.28
N SER A 11 -2.92 8.53 -7.91
CA SER A 11 -3.64 9.69 -8.48
C SER A 11 -3.32 9.92 -9.96
N TRP A 12 -2.21 9.36 -10.42
CA TRP A 12 -1.85 9.31 -11.83
C TRP A 12 -1.87 7.85 -12.24
N ALA A 13 -2.59 7.58 -13.31
CA ALA A 13 -2.66 6.38 -14.12
C ALA A 13 -1.34 5.66 -14.48
N ASP A 14 -0.21 6.16 -14.00
CA ASP A 14 1.10 5.85 -14.54
C ASP A 14 1.75 4.68 -13.82
N LYS A 15 2.62 4.00 -14.57
CA LYS A 15 3.55 3.02 -14.02
C LYS A 15 4.58 3.73 -13.15
N PHE A 16 4.83 3.19 -11.96
CA PHE A 16 5.84 3.71 -11.05
C PHE A 16 6.75 2.61 -10.52
N ASN A 17 7.95 3.02 -10.13
CA ASN A 17 8.99 2.13 -9.63
C ASN A 17 9.06 2.21 -8.10
N VAL A 18 9.33 1.07 -7.49
CA VAL A 18 9.61 0.91 -6.07
C VAL A 18 11.07 0.52 -5.94
N ALA A 19 11.87 1.42 -5.38
CA ALA A 19 13.30 1.24 -5.21
C ALA A 19 13.63 0.77 -3.79
N ASP A 20 14.76 0.10 -3.62
CA ASP A 20 15.34 -0.14 -2.30
C ASP A 20 16.22 1.03 -1.83
N GLU A 21 16.82 0.89 -0.65
CA GLU A 21 17.76 1.85 -0.06
C GLU A 21 19.02 2.12 -0.88
N TYR A 22 19.34 1.25 -1.85
CA TYR A 22 20.47 1.43 -2.76
C TYR A 22 20.04 2.11 -4.08
N GLY A 23 18.77 2.50 -4.21
CA GLY A 23 18.21 3.07 -5.43
C GLY A 23 17.93 2.05 -6.53
N THR A 24 18.03 0.75 -6.24
CA THR A 24 17.75 -0.32 -7.20
C THR A 24 16.25 -0.56 -7.26
N THR A 25 15.66 -0.53 -8.46
CA THR A 25 14.24 -0.86 -8.63
C THR A 25 14.01 -2.35 -8.34
N ARG A 26 13.22 -2.64 -7.31
CA ARG A 26 12.87 -4.01 -6.88
C ARG A 26 11.53 -4.45 -7.44
N PHE A 27 10.58 -3.53 -7.48
CA PHE A 27 9.24 -3.76 -8.00
C PHE A 27 8.82 -2.59 -8.89
N SER A 28 7.90 -2.85 -9.81
CA SER A 28 7.15 -1.81 -10.50
C SER A 28 5.67 -2.05 -10.32
N ALA A 29 4.89 -0.99 -10.25
CA ALA A 29 3.46 -1.08 -10.09
C ALA A 29 2.75 -0.20 -11.11
N GLU A 30 1.62 -0.68 -11.63
CA GLU A 30 0.90 -0.10 -12.76
C GLU A 30 -0.59 -0.10 -12.49
N GLY A 31 -1.23 1.07 -12.63
CA GLY A 31 -2.66 1.24 -12.43
C GLY A 31 -3.48 0.95 -13.69
N GLU A 32 -4.68 0.38 -13.55
CA GLU A 32 -5.59 0.12 -14.68
C GLU A 32 -6.55 1.31 -14.91
N LEU A 33 -6.36 2.04 -16.00
CA LEU A 33 -7.06 3.30 -16.35
C LEU A 33 -8.54 3.19 -16.74
N PHE A 34 -9.00 2.02 -17.17
CA PHE A 34 -10.35 1.84 -17.76
C PHE A 34 -11.18 0.78 -17.01
N SER A 35 -10.96 0.66 -15.70
CA SER A 35 -11.61 -0.33 -14.88
C SER A 35 -12.68 0.26 -13.97
N TRP A 36 -13.70 -0.54 -13.65
CA TRP A 36 -14.64 -0.20 -12.58
C TRP A 36 -13.93 -0.36 -11.24
N GLY A 37 -13.53 0.77 -10.65
CA GLY A 37 -12.76 0.83 -9.41
C GLY A 37 -11.25 0.83 -9.63
N LYS A 38 -10.51 1.12 -8.56
CA LYS A 38 -9.05 1.19 -8.56
C LYS A 38 -8.44 -0.21 -8.63
N LYS A 39 -7.53 -0.45 -9.58
CA LYS A 39 -6.76 -1.70 -9.69
C LYS A 39 -5.29 -1.41 -9.93
N LEU A 40 -4.43 -2.26 -9.39
CA LEU A 40 -2.98 -2.12 -9.45
C LEU A 40 -2.31 -3.47 -9.66
N HIS A 41 -1.45 -3.55 -10.67
CA HIS A 41 -0.62 -4.70 -10.97
C HIS A 41 0.79 -4.44 -10.47
N ILE A 42 1.38 -5.38 -9.73
CA ILE A 42 2.73 -5.29 -9.19
C ILE A 42 3.59 -6.34 -9.87
N TYR A 43 4.69 -5.88 -10.45
CA TYR A 43 5.65 -6.68 -11.20
C TYR A 43 6.99 -6.72 -10.50
N ASP A 44 7.69 -7.84 -10.63
CA ASP A 44 9.08 -7.97 -10.24
C ASP A 44 10.04 -7.27 -11.23
N ASN A 45 11.34 -7.37 -10.97
CA ASN A 45 12.38 -6.81 -11.82
C ASN A 45 12.52 -7.50 -13.20
N VAL A 46 11.90 -8.66 -13.41
CA VAL A 46 11.87 -9.39 -14.68
C VAL A 46 10.59 -9.07 -15.47
N GLY A 47 9.67 -8.29 -14.90
CA GLY A 47 8.40 -7.91 -15.50
C GLY A 47 7.31 -8.97 -15.33
N ARG A 48 7.49 -9.93 -14.42
CA ARG A 48 6.45 -10.91 -14.06
C ARG A 48 5.52 -10.31 -13.01
N GLU A 49 4.22 -10.43 -13.21
CA GLU A 49 3.24 -10.06 -12.19
C GLU A 49 3.38 -10.98 -10.97
N VAL A 50 3.63 -10.36 -9.81
CA VAL A 50 3.80 -11.07 -8.53
C VAL A 50 2.65 -10.79 -7.57
N ALA A 51 1.98 -9.64 -7.72
CA ALA A 51 0.81 -9.31 -6.93
C ALA A 51 -0.16 -8.41 -7.70
N PHE A 52 -1.41 -8.44 -7.27
CA PHE A 52 -2.49 -7.66 -7.83
C PHE A 52 -3.36 -7.11 -6.70
N ILE A 53 -3.71 -5.83 -6.77
CA ILE A 53 -4.57 -5.14 -5.81
C ILE A 53 -5.79 -4.66 -6.54
N ARG A 54 -6.97 -4.91 -5.99
CA ARG A 54 -8.22 -4.41 -6.56
C ARG A 54 -9.15 -3.87 -5.50
N GLN A 55 -9.79 -2.75 -5.81
CA GLN A 55 -10.81 -2.15 -4.96
C GLN A 55 -12.10 -2.97 -4.99
N LYS A 56 -12.77 -3.07 -3.85
CA LYS A 56 -14.18 -3.47 -3.80
C LYS A 56 -15.04 -2.27 -4.20
N VAL A 57 -15.67 -2.34 -5.35
CA VAL A 57 -16.64 -1.33 -5.80
C VAL A 57 -17.95 -1.50 -5.01
N MET A 58 -18.68 -0.41 -4.79
CA MET A 58 -19.94 -0.38 -4.02
C MET A 58 -19.83 -0.86 -2.56
N SER A 59 -18.74 -0.53 -1.87
CA SER A 59 -18.64 -0.68 -0.41
C SER A 59 -18.82 0.66 0.30
N TRP A 60 -19.43 0.63 1.49
CA TRP A 60 -19.64 1.84 2.30
C TRP A 60 -18.32 2.44 2.81
N LEU A 61 -17.33 1.58 3.10
CA LEU A 61 -15.98 1.96 3.49
C LEU A 61 -14.96 1.48 2.43
N PRO A 62 -13.84 2.18 2.24
CA PRO A 62 -12.76 1.73 1.38
C PRO A 62 -12.29 0.32 1.75
N ARG A 63 -12.26 -0.56 0.75
CA ARG A 63 -11.82 -1.94 0.88
C ARG A 63 -11.06 -2.36 -0.36
N TYR A 64 -9.92 -3.00 -0.16
CA TYR A 64 -9.03 -3.47 -1.23
C TYR A 64 -8.68 -4.94 -0.99
N TYR A 65 -8.68 -5.73 -2.04
CA TYR A 65 -8.22 -7.12 -2.05
C TYR A 65 -6.77 -7.15 -2.50
N VAL A 66 -5.94 -7.92 -1.80
CA VAL A 66 -4.54 -8.17 -2.13
C VAL A 66 -4.41 -9.62 -2.56
N GLU A 67 -4.00 -9.81 -3.80
CA GLU A 67 -3.77 -11.10 -4.44
C GLU A 67 -2.28 -11.27 -4.72
N ILE A 68 -1.67 -12.37 -4.30
CA ILE A 68 -0.27 -12.70 -4.57
C ILE A 68 -0.24 -14.00 -5.37
N ASN A 69 0.44 -14.01 -6.52
CA ASN A 69 0.45 -15.15 -7.45
C ASN A 69 -0.97 -15.68 -7.79
N GLY A 70 -1.95 -14.78 -7.93
CA GLY A 70 -3.34 -15.12 -8.25
C GLY A 70 -4.18 -15.65 -7.08
N VAL A 71 -3.66 -15.66 -5.85
CA VAL A 71 -4.39 -16.08 -4.65
C VAL A 71 -4.62 -14.87 -3.75
N THR A 72 -5.88 -14.63 -3.35
CA THR A 72 -6.20 -13.59 -2.36
C THR A 72 -5.60 -13.96 -1.00
N VAL A 73 -4.59 -13.21 -0.58
CA VAL A 73 -3.89 -13.43 0.69
C VAL A 73 -4.45 -12.55 1.82
N ALA A 74 -4.94 -11.36 1.47
CA ALA A 74 -5.43 -10.41 2.45
C ALA A 74 -6.46 -9.45 1.85
N SER A 75 -7.27 -8.83 2.71
CA SER A 75 -8.11 -7.68 2.34
C SER A 75 -7.84 -6.51 3.28
N VAL A 76 -7.44 -5.38 2.75
CA VAL A 76 -7.26 -4.14 3.51
C VAL A 76 -8.60 -3.42 3.63
N VAL A 77 -9.08 -3.27 4.85
CA VAL A 77 -10.40 -2.70 5.16
C VAL A 77 -10.21 -1.48 6.03
N LYS A 78 -10.68 -0.31 5.58
CA LYS A 78 -10.72 0.88 6.42
C LYS A 78 -11.72 0.69 7.54
N GLU A 79 -11.29 0.91 8.78
CA GLU A 79 -12.18 0.91 9.94
C GLU A 79 -12.82 2.30 10.12
N PHE A 80 -14.03 2.32 10.65
CA PHE A 80 -14.73 3.57 10.96
C PHE A 80 -14.16 4.16 12.24
N THR A 81 -13.31 5.18 12.11
CA THR A 81 -12.66 5.88 13.22
C THR A 81 -12.80 7.39 13.05
N PHE A 82 -13.10 8.11 14.14
CA PHE A 82 -13.43 9.54 14.10
C PHE A 82 -12.22 10.48 13.97
N PHE A 83 -11.04 10.07 14.45
CA PHE A 83 -9.86 10.94 14.56
C PHE A 83 -8.55 10.35 14.03
N LYS A 84 -8.49 9.03 13.81
CA LYS A 84 -7.28 8.33 13.34
C LYS A 84 -7.56 7.54 12.07
N GLN A 85 -6.55 7.29 11.23
CA GLN A 85 -6.69 6.34 10.14
C GLN A 85 -6.39 4.94 10.69
N SER A 86 -7.34 4.01 10.57
CA SER A 86 -7.15 2.62 10.99
C SER A 86 -7.62 1.68 9.91
N TYR A 87 -6.81 0.66 9.64
CA TYR A 87 -7.05 -0.35 8.63
C TYR A 87 -6.83 -1.73 9.23
N ARG A 88 -7.74 -2.65 8.96
CA ARG A 88 -7.63 -4.07 9.32
C ARG A 88 -7.28 -4.87 8.08
N LEU A 89 -6.36 -5.83 8.22
CA LEU A 89 -6.06 -6.78 7.15
C LEU A 89 -6.85 -8.05 7.42
N GLU A 90 -8.00 -8.25 6.77
CA GLU A 90 -8.70 -9.53 6.86
C GLU A 90 -7.90 -10.62 6.14
N GLY A 91 -7.73 -11.79 6.77
CA GLY A 91 -6.88 -12.89 6.28
C GLY A 91 -5.51 -12.97 6.95
N LEU A 92 -5.11 -11.91 7.67
CA LEU A 92 -3.87 -11.86 8.44
C LEU A 92 -4.16 -11.31 9.84
N PRO A 93 -3.41 -11.71 10.88
CA PRO A 93 -3.56 -11.18 12.24
C PRO A 93 -2.90 -9.79 12.38
N TRP A 94 -3.10 -8.91 11.39
CA TRP A 94 -2.38 -7.65 11.27
C TRP A 94 -3.33 -6.45 11.23
N ARG A 95 -2.85 -5.34 11.80
CA ARG A 95 -3.56 -4.06 11.83
C ARG A 95 -2.61 -2.93 11.49
N MET A 96 -3.10 -1.98 10.71
CA MET A 96 -2.35 -0.76 10.40
C MET A 96 -3.06 0.45 11.01
N GLU A 97 -2.31 1.26 11.75
CA GLU A 97 -2.78 2.49 12.35
C GLU A 97 -1.88 3.64 11.92
N GLY A 98 -2.43 4.84 11.75
CA GLY A 98 -1.62 6.00 11.42
C GLY A 98 -2.30 7.32 11.67
N ASP A 99 -1.48 8.36 11.64
CA ASP A 99 -1.92 9.75 11.71
C ASP A 99 -2.17 10.29 10.30
N PHE A 100 -3.38 10.80 10.09
CA PHE A 100 -3.81 11.35 8.81
C PHE A 100 -2.90 12.49 8.33
N TRP A 101 -2.39 13.32 9.25
CA TRP A 101 -1.64 14.54 8.92
C TRP A 101 -0.16 14.25 8.67
N ALA A 102 0.43 13.37 9.48
CA ALA A 102 1.85 13.07 9.40
C ALA A 102 2.19 12.11 8.24
N HIS A 103 1.18 11.47 7.64
CA HIS A 103 1.36 10.33 6.75
C HIS A 103 2.29 9.26 7.34
N ASP A 104 2.17 9.07 8.66
CA ASP A 104 2.99 8.15 9.43
C ASP A 104 2.07 7.02 9.89
N TYR A 105 2.35 5.82 9.39
CA TYR A 105 1.55 4.64 9.61
C TYR A 105 2.44 3.50 10.07
N VAL A 106 1.93 2.72 11.02
CA VAL A 106 2.61 1.54 11.55
C VAL A 106 1.68 0.35 11.44
N MET A 107 2.22 -0.75 10.92
CA MET A 107 1.53 -2.02 10.82
C MET A 107 2.06 -2.96 11.91
N TYR A 108 1.13 -3.52 12.69
CA TYR A 108 1.39 -4.39 13.82
C TYR A 108 0.78 -5.77 13.61
N ASP A 109 1.36 -6.79 14.22
CA ASP A 109 0.71 -8.08 14.45
C ASP A 109 -0.22 -8.03 15.71
N ASP A 110 -0.98 -9.09 15.94
CA ASP A 110 -1.81 -9.25 17.14
C ASP A 110 -1.01 -9.23 18.47
N SER A 111 0.29 -9.51 18.41
CA SER A 111 1.21 -9.44 19.57
C SER A 111 1.82 -8.06 19.77
N SER A 112 1.37 -7.04 19.02
CA SER A 112 1.90 -5.67 19.01
C SER A 112 3.34 -5.54 18.50
N HIS A 113 3.87 -6.54 17.79
CA HIS A 113 5.14 -6.41 17.09
C HIS A 113 4.94 -5.62 15.80
N GLU A 114 5.87 -4.72 15.53
CA GLU A 114 5.88 -3.93 14.31
C GLU A 114 6.37 -4.77 13.14
N ILE A 115 5.61 -4.76 12.06
CA ILE A 115 5.89 -5.49 10.82
C ILE A 115 6.42 -4.53 9.76
N MET A 116 5.83 -3.34 9.69
CA MET A 116 6.20 -2.29 8.75
C MET A 116 5.90 -0.90 9.35
N ARG A 117 6.77 0.07 9.06
CA ARG A 117 6.49 1.50 9.20
C ARG A 117 6.47 2.16 7.83
N MET A 118 5.46 3.00 7.58
CA MET A 118 5.33 3.80 6.37
C MET A 118 5.31 5.27 6.77
N LYS A 119 6.30 6.04 6.33
CA LYS A 119 6.40 7.48 6.62
C LYS A 119 6.73 8.27 5.38
N LYS A 120 6.40 9.56 5.38
CA LYS A 120 6.82 10.47 4.30
C LYS A 120 8.34 10.70 4.36
N ALA A 121 9.01 10.52 3.23
CA ALA A 121 10.43 10.79 3.03
C ALA A 121 10.62 11.93 2.02
N TRP A 122 11.53 12.84 2.34
CA TRP A 122 11.89 13.98 1.50
C TRP A 122 13.12 13.59 0.68
N PHE A 123 12.94 13.36 -0.62
CA PHE A 123 14.03 13.04 -1.53
C PHE A 123 14.20 14.16 -2.57
N THR A 124 15.36 14.20 -3.22
CA THR A 124 15.67 15.21 -4.26
C THR A 124 14.71 15.13 -5.46
N TRP A 125 13.95 14.04 -5.59
CA TRP A 125 12.99 13.76 -6.67
C TRP A 125 11.52 14.07 -6.30
N GLY A 126 11.28 14.71 -5.16
CA GLY A 126 9.96 15.11 -4.67
C GLY A 126 9.48 14.28 -3.48
N ASP A 127 8.18 14.37 -3.22
CA ASP A 127 7.52 13.67 -2.12
C ASP A 127 7.50 12.15 -2.36
N SER A 128 8.10 11.39 -1.44
CA SER A 128 8.15 9.92 -1.48
C SER A 128 7.69 9.32 -0.15
N TYR A 129 7.32 8.04 -0.14
CA TYR A 129 7.10 7.25 1.06
C TYR A 129 8.27 6.30 1.27
N GLU A 130 8.77 6.23 2.50
CA GLU A 130 9.70 5.21 2.97
C GLU A 130 8.89 4.13 3.69
N LEU A 131 9.03 2.89 3.23
CA LEU A 131 8.54 1.68 3.88
C LEU A 131 9.69 0.98 4.56
N GLU A 132 9.72 1.01 5.88
CA GLU A 132 10.66 0.25 6.70
C GLU A 132 10.01 -1.07 7.11
N ILE A 133 10.49 -2.18 6.55
CA ILE A 133 9.94 -3.52 6.72
C ILE A 133 10.92 -4.32 7.60
N PHE A 134 10.42 -4.83 8.72
CA PHE A 134 11.26 -5.54 9.70
C PHE A 134 11.55 -6.98 9.28
N ASP A 135 10.61 -7.63 8.61
CA ASP A 135 10.74 -9.00 8.10
C ASP A 135 10.79 -9.00 6.54
N PRO A 136 11.95 -9.34 5.93
CA PRO A 136 12.09 -9.41 4.48
C PRO A 136 11.11 -10.37 3.78
N ASP A 137 10.64 -11.42 4.44
CA ASP A 137 9.71 -12.37 3.82
C ASP A 137 8.34 -11.73 3.56
N ASN A 138 7.99 -10.72 4.35
CA ASN A 138 6.73 -9.98 4.23
C ASN A 138 6.79 -8.81 3.24
N THR A 139 7.91 -8.63 2.53
CA THR A 139 8.16 -7.44 1.71
C THR A 139 7.06 -7.14 0.71
N LEU A 140 6.70 -8.13 -0.11
CA LEU A 140 5.71 -7.95 -1.17
C LEU A 140 4.33 -7.61 -0.59
N LEU A 141 3.95 -8.29 0.49
CA LEU A 141 2.68 -8.09 1.18
C LEU A 141 2.63 -6.71 1.85
N CYS A 142 3.69 -6.30 2.53
CA CYS A 142 3.83 -4.96 3.11
C CYS A 142 3.70 -3.87 2.05
N LEU A 143 4.39 -4.03 0.92
CA LEU A 143 4.27 -3.12 -0.22
C LEU A 143 2.82 -3.04 -0.72
N CYS A 144 2.15 -4.17 -0.89
CA CYS A 144 0.77 -4.19 -1.36
C CYS A 144 -0.18 -3.48 -0.38
N VAL A 145 0.01 -3.69 0.93
CA VAL A 145 -0.79 -3.04 1.96
C VAL A 145 -0.56 -1.53 1.96
N ALA A 146 0.70 -1.09 1.86
CA ALA A 146 1.04 0.33 1.76
C ALA A 146 0.37 1.00 0.56
N LEU A 147 0.39 0.34 -0.60
CA LEU A 147 -0.26 0.82 -1.82
C LEU A 147 -1.78 0.88 -1.68
N ALA A 148 -2.40 -0.14 -1.08
CA ALA A 148 -3.84 -0.16 -0.82
C ALA A 148 -4.26 0.97 0.15
N VAL A 149 -3.44 1.28 1.16
CA VAL A 149 -3.69 2.39 2.08
C VAL A 149 -3.54 3.75 1.38
N ASP A 150 -2.51 3.95 0.58
CA ASP A 150 -2.36 5.18 -0.24
C ASP A 150 -3.60 5.39 -1.13
N CYS A 151 -4.09 4.31 -1.77
CA CYS A 151 -5.32 4.34 -2.57
C CYS A 151 -6.55 4.74 -1.76
N ALA A 152 -6.71 4.20 -0.55
CA ALA A 152 -7.82 4.50 0.36
C ALA A 152 -7.79 5.94 0.87
N VAL A 153 -6.60 6.47 1.14
CA VAL A 153 -6.39 7.87 1.55
C VAL A 153 -6.76 8.81 0.40
N ALA A 154 -6.25 8.55 -0.81
CA ALA A 154 -6.58 9.34 -2.00
C ALA A 154 -8.09 9.34 -2.29
N GLN A 155 -8.75 8.17 -2.22
CA GLN A 155 -10.20 8.06 -2.40
C GLN A 155 -10.98 8.86 -1.34
N SER A 156 -10.49 8.91 -0.10
CA SER A 156 -11.14 9.69 0.97
C SER A 156 -10.97 11.20 0.77
N GLN A 157 -9.94 11.64 0.05
CA GLN A 157 -9.70 13.04 -0.30
C GLN A 157 -10.49 13.48 -1.52
N ASP A 158 -10.65 12.63 -2.55
CA ASP A 158 -11.42 12.96 -3.76
C ASP A 158 -12.93 13.12 -3.51
N ASN A 159 -13.46 12.53 -2.44
CA ASN A 159 -14.89 12.57 -2.08
C ASN A 159 -15.28 13.81 -1.25
N ASN A 160 -14.37 14.78 -1.06
CA ASN A 160 -14.58 15.96 -0.22
C ASN A 160 -14.17 17.24 -0.95
#